data_AF-A0A0G4J6E5-F1
#
_entry.id   AF-A0A0G4J6E5-F1
#
_cell.length_a   1.000
_cell.length_b   1.000
_cell.length_c   1.000
_cell.angle_alpha   90.00
_cell.angle_beta   90.00
_cell.angle_gamma   90.00
#
_symmetry.space_group_name_H-M   'P 1'
#
loop_
_entity.id
_entity.type
_entity.pdbx_description
1 polymer ?
#
loop_
_entity_poly.entity_id
_entity_poly.type
_entity_poly.pdbx_seq_one_letter_code
_entity_poly.pdbx_strand_id
1 'polypeptide(L)'
;MSPCSADRFEAVLLALQSRSPPRHVDLSCAGLTFAAVRLLAERLACNRSVRVLLLKGNCLGDRGAMLIASMLKRNRALRRLDLSRNCIGPKGVQALCAALDASAGTLTNLDLSYNGIMSDGAQYVAQSLRQPSSALRWLSVRHNALGDAGITSIADSLHNHRTLVFLNLSRNQMTWRGARAVSRALQRNQTLDVIDLSDNDIRERGAAQIARCLPGAHIKGLLIARSALHDDGVRVLLELSASLTSLDVSGNGLTRDILGDLRRVQLPILKATIVDGHVAMCGDGERVVDVSKPAPLPPVEAVQSRQPTSDPSLSTSSSSIKRAGRVASHPTRHV
;
A
#
# COMPACT_ATOMS: atom_id res chain seq x y z
N MET A 1 -10.68 -30.70 21.95
CA MET A 1 -10.20 -29.66 22.88
C MET A 1 -9.07 -28.94 22.19
N SER A 2 -9.22 -27.65 21.89
CA SER A 2 -8.15 -26.84 21.31
C SER A 2 -7.01 -26.73 22.34
N PRO A 3 -5.73 -26.86 21.96
CA PRO A 3 -4.62 -26.69 22.90
C PRO A 3 -4.72 -25.32 23.58
N CYS A 4 -4.34 -25.27 24.86
CA CYS A 4 -4.38 -24.04 25.65
C CYS A 4 -3.54 -22.96 24.94
N SER A 5 -3.97 -21.70 24.97
CA SER A 5 -3.29 -20.64 24.22
C SER A 5 -1.83 -20.44 24.64
N ALA A 6 -1.49 -20.82 25.88
CA ALA A 6 -0.12 -20.88 26.40
C ALA A 6 0.75 -21.89 25.64
N ASP A 7 0.26 -23.12 25.42
CA ASP A 7 1.00 -24.19 24.72
C ASP A 7 1.31 -23.78 23.27
N ARG A 8 0.36 -23.09 22.62
CA ARG A 8 0.55 -22.53 21.27
C ARG A 8 1.64 -21.47 21.24
N PHE A 9 1.70 -20.60 22.25
CA PHE A 9 2.71 -19.54 22.32
C PHE A 9 4.12 -20.09 22.59
N GLU A 10 4.26 -21.04 23.53
CA GLU A 10 5.55 -21.67 23.83
C GLU A 10 6.10 -22.44 22.62
N ALA A 11 5.25 -23.20 21.91
CA ALA A 11 5.63 -23.88 20.68
C ALA A 11 6.15 -22.90 19.62
N VAL A 12 5.53 -21.72 19.50
CA VAL A 12 6.02 -20.67 18.59
C VAL A 12 7.38 -20.14 19.04
N LEU A 13 7.60 -19.89 20.33
CA LEU A 13 8.90 -19.41 20.81
C LEU A 13 10.02 -20.43 20.56
N LEU A 14 9.74 -21.72 20.77
CA LEU A 14 10.68 -22.80 20.46
C LEU A 14 10.94 -22.88 18.94
N ALA A 15 9.89 -22.80 18.12
CA ALA A 15 10.02 -22.82 16.67
C ALA A 15 10.86 -21.63 16.15
N LEU A 16 10.76 -20.45 16.77
CA LEU A 16 11.56 -19.28 16.43
C LEU A 16 13.06 -19.45 16.72
N GLN A 17 13.44 -20.38 17.60
CA GLN A 17 14.82 -20.70 17.95
C GLN A 17 15.38 -21.89 17.15
N SER A 18 14.52 -22.61 16.43
CA SER A 18 14.94 -23.76 15.63
C SER A 18 15.89 -23.37 14.48
N ARG A 19 16.60 -24.36 13.92
CA ARG A 19 17.46 -24.15 12.74
C ARG A 19 16.69 -23.71 11.49
N SER A 20 15.37 -23.92 11.47
CA SER A 20 14.48 -23.56 10.36
C SER A 20 13.22 -22.87 10.88
N PRO A 21 13.32 -21.60 11.33
CA PRO A 21 12.18 -20.89 11.90
C PRO A 21 11.06 -20.70 10.87
N PRO A 22 9.79 -20.71 11.29
CA PRO A 22 8.66 -20.56 10.38
C PRO A 22 8.69 -19.20 9.68
N ARG A 23 8.17 -19.15 8.44
CA ARG A 23 7.98 -17.88 7.72
C ARG A 23 6.68 -17.17 8.10
N HIS A 24 5.70 -17.92 8.60
CA HIS A 24 4.39 -17.43 8.97
C HIS A 24 4.12 -17.79 10.44
N VAL A 25 3.85 -16.77 11.24
CA VAL A 25 3.49 -16.92 12.66
C VAL A 25 2.12 -16.30 12.85
N ASP A 26 1.15 -17.13 13.23
CA ASP A 26 -0.17 -16.69 13.63
C ASP A 26 -0.38 -16.93 15.12
N LEU A 27 -0.57 -15.83 15.85
CA LEU A 27 -0.92 -15.78 17.26
C LEU A 27 -2.18 -14.92 17.46
N SER A 28 -3.07 -14.90 16.48
CA SER A 28 -4.34 -14.17 16.57
C SER A 28 -5.23 -14.75 17.66
N CYS A 29 -5.84 -13.87 18.46
CA CYS A 29 -6.72 -14.21 19.58
C CYS A 29 -6.09 -15.21 20.57
N ALA A 30 -4.76 -15.15 20.76
CA ALA A 30 -4.03 -16.04 21.65
C ALA A 30 -4.05 -15.56 23.12
N GLY A 31 -4.62 -14.39 23.40
CA GLY A 31 -4.63 -13.82 24.75
C GLY A 31 -3.23 -13.46 25.24
N LEU A 32 -2.39 -12.92 24.34
CA LEU A 32 -0.99 -12.62 24.66
C LEU A 32 -0.89 -11.59 25.79
N THR A 33 -0.24 -11.98 26.88
CA THR A 33 0.11 -11.04 27.96
C THR A 33 1.18 -10.07 27.50
N PHE A 34 1.32 -8.94 28.20
CA PHE A 34 2.40 -7.98 27.93
C PHE A 34 3.80 -8.63 27.96
N ALA A 35 4.03 -9.56 28.91
CA ALA A 35 5.28 -10.30 29.00
C ALA A 35 5.52 -11.21 27.78
N ALA A 36 4.48 -11.89 27.29
CA ALA A 36 4.54 -12.70 26.09
C ALA A 36 4.88 -11.84 24.85
N VAL A 37 4.25 -10.68 24.70
CA VAL A 37 4.50 -9.74 23.59
C VAL A 37 5.94 -9.23 23.63
N ARG A 38 6.46 -8.91 24.83
CA ARG A 38 7.86 -8.49 24.99
C ARG A 38 8.83 -9.58 24.54
N LEU A 39 8.63 -10.81 25.02
CA LEU A 39 9.49 -11.93 24.65
C LEU A 39 9.42 -12.23 23.15
N LEU A 40 8.23 -12.18 22.57
CA LEU A 40 8.04 -12.33 21.12
C LEU A 40 8.78 -11.22 20.35
N ALA A 41 8.64 -9.96 20.76
CA ALA A 41 9.30 -8.82 20.15
C ALA A 41 10.84 -8.95 20.19
N GLU A 42 11.40 -9.38 21.33
CA GLU A 42 12.83 -9.63 21.48
C GLU A 42 13.33 -10.72 20.53
N ARG A 43 12.62 -11.85 20.44
CA ARG A 43 13.00 -12.96 19.54
C ARG A 43 12.88 -12.58 18.08
N LEU A 44 11.84 -11.83 17.71
CA LEU A 44 11.63 -11.40 16.34
C LEU A 44 12.58 -10.28 15.91
N ALA A 45 13.12 -9.47 16.83
CA ALA A 45 13.98 -8.33 16.46
C ALA A 45 15.20 -8.73 15.62
N CYS A 46 15.78 -9.89 15.90
CA CYS A 46 16.91 -10.44 15.14
C CYS A 46 16.52 -11.60 14.20
N ASN A 47 15.25 -12.01 14.18
CA ASN A 47 14.80 -13.11 13.35
C ASN A 47 14.80 -12.70 11.87
N ARG A 48 15.41 -13.53 11.02
CA ARG A 48 15.54 -13.28 9.58
C ARG A 48 14.61 -14.13 8.70
N SER A 49 13.85 -15.06 9.31
CA SER A 49 13.00 -16.01 8.60
C SER A 49 11.54 -15.55 8.52
N VAL A 50 10.97 -15.08 9.63
CA VAL A 50 9.55 -14.70 9.73
C VAL A 50 9.27 -13.53 8.81
N ARG A 51 8.32 -13.75 7.89
CA ARG A 51 7.85 -12.77 6.90
C ARG A 51 6.45 -12.27 7.22
N VAL A 52 5.62 -13.09 7.86
CA VAL A 52 4.23 -12.78 8.19
C VAL A 52 4.01 -13.00 9.68
N LEU A 53 3.52 -11.97 10.36
CA LEU A 53 3.16 -12.01 11.77
C LEU A 53 1.72 -11.53 11.95
N LEU A 54 0.86 -12.42 12.45
CA LEU A 54 -0.54 -12.12 12.75
C LEU A 54 -0.76 -12.07 14.26
N LEU A 55 -1.12 -10.90 14.77
CA LEU A 55 -1.35 -10.62 16.20
C LEU A 55 -2.75 -10.07 16.46
N LYS A 56 -3.69 -10.31 15.56
CA LYS A 56 -5.06 -9.81 15.67
C LYS A 56 -5.70 -10.19 17.00
N GLY A 57 -6.43 -9.27 17.64
CA GLY A 57 -7.30 -9.65 18.76
C GLY A 57 -6.58 -10.04 20.06
N ASN A 58 -5.44 -9.43 20.39
CA ASN A 58 -4.66 -9.71 21.60
C ASN A 58 -4.67 -8.57 22.63
N CYS A 59 -5.50 -7.53 22.44
CA CYS A 59 -5.64 -6.41 23.38
C CYS A 59 -4.29 -5.76 23.79
N LEU A 60 -3.36 -5.63 22.84
CA LEU A 60 -1.99 -5.15 23.10
C LEU A 60 -1.93 -3.74 23.71
N GLY A 61 -2.88 -2.89 23.33
CA GLY A 61 -2.88 -1.46 23.64
C GLY A 61 -1.66 -0.72 23.09
N ASP A 62 -1.52 0.55 23.49
CA ASP A 62 -0.37 1.37 23.10
C ASP A 62 0.97 0.79 23.58
N ARG A 63 1.00 0.23 24.80
CA ARG A 63 2.24 -0.32 25.38
C ARG A 63 2.73 -1.54 24.60
N GLY A 64 1.84 -2.45 24.22
CA GLY A 64 2.21 -3.59 23.39
C GLY A 64 2.63 -3.16 21.99
N ALA A 65 1.96 -2.16 21.40
CA ALA A 65 2.36 -1.60 20.11
C ALA A 65 3.77 -0.99 20.13
N MET A 66 4.18 -0.34 21.23
CA MET A 66 5.55 0.18 21.39
C MET A 66 6.62 -0.93 21.43
N LEU A 67 6.31 -2.10 21.98
CA LEU A 67 7.21 -3.26 21.93
C LEU A 67 7.37 -3.78 20.50
N ILE A 68 6.26 -3.90 19.76
CA ILE A 68 6.28 -4.27 18.36
C ILE A 68 7.05 -3.24 17.52
N ALA A 69 6.84 -1.95 17.76
CA ALA A 69 7.60 -0.88 17.13
C ALA A 69 9.11 -1.01 17.38
N SER A 70 9.51 -1.30 18.62
CA SER A 70 10.92 -1.52 18.97
C SER A 70 11.53 -2.70 18.22
N MET A 71 10.74 -3.77 18.03
CA MET A 71 11.13 -4.92 17.20
C MET A 71 11.28 -4.54 15.72
N LEU A 72 10.34 -3.78 15.16
CA LEU A 72 10.34 -3.36 13.75
C LEU A 72 11.56 -2.52 13.37
N LYS A 73 12.08 -1.69 14.28
CA LYS A 73 13.30 -0.89 14.04
C LYS A 73 14.52 -1.77 13.69
N ARG A 74 14.58 -2.98 14.25
CA ARG A 74 15.69 -3.92 14.09
C ARG A 74 15.39 -5.01 13.06
N ASN A 75 14.15 -5.46 12.97
CA ASN A 75 13.76 -6.54 12.11
C ASN A 75 13.86 -6.13 10.62
N ARG A 76 14.61 -6.91 9.84
CA ARG A 76 14.80 -6.68 8.40
C ARG A 76 14.12 -7.71 7.50
N ALA A 77 13.34 -8.62 8.07
CA ALA A 77 12.72 -9.73 7.35
C ALA A 77 11.20 -9.61 7.20
N LEU A 78 10.51 -9.04 8.19
CA LEU A 78 9.06 -8.99 8.26
C LEU A 78 8.51 -8.14 7.10
N ARG A 79 7.53 -8.71 6.40
CA ARG A 79 6.86 -8.10 5.24
C ARG A 79 5.40 -7.76 5.55
N ARG A 80 4.72 -8.61 6.33
CA ARG A 80 3.32 -8.46 6.69
C ARG A 80 3.10 -8.50 8.18
N LEU A 81 2.35 -7.53 8.68
CA LEU A 81 1.99 -7.41 10.09
C LEU A 81 0.50 -7.11 10.22
N ASP A 82 -0.21 -7.97 10.94
CA ASP A 82 -1.61 -7.74 11.34
C ASP A 82 -1.68 -7.42 12.83
N LEU A 83 -2.05 -6.17 13.14
CA LEU A 83 -2.28 -5.64 14.47
C LEU A 83 -3.75 -5.23 14.66
N SER A 84 -4.66 -5.76 13.86
CA SER A 84 -6.08 -5.43 13.96
C SER A 84 -6.69 -5.86 15.30
N ARG A 85 -7.71 -5.14 15.78
CA ARG A 85 -8.42 -5.46 17.05
C ARG A 85 -7.50 -5.55 18.27
N ASN A 86 -6.57 -4.62 18.44
CA ASN A 86 -5.63 -4.63 19.56
C ASN A 86 -5.76 -3.43 20.50
N CYS A 87 -6.82 -2.63 20.38
CA CYS A 87 -7.05 -1.43 21.18
C CYS A 87 -5.87 -0.44 21.13
N ILE A 88 -5.18 -0.35 19.98
CA ILE A 88 -4.05 0.55 19.77
C ILE A 88 -4.58 1.96 19.55
N GLY A 89 -4.13 2.91 20.37
CA GLY A 89 -4.45 4.32 20.29
C GLY A 89 -3.43 5.14 19.49
N PRO A 90 -3.55 6.49 19.53
CA PRO A 90 -2.64 7.38 18.79
C PRO A 90 -1.18 7.22 19.19
N LYS A 91 -0.87 6.98 20.47
CA LYS A 91 0.52 6.85 20.96
C LYS A 91 1.17 5.56 20.46
N GLY A 92 0.43 4.46 20.42
CA GLY A 92 0.92 3.21 19.86
C GLY A 92 1.19 3.33 18.37
N VAL A 93 0.29 4.00 17.63
CA VAL A 93 0.46 4.26 16.19
C VAL A 93 1.65 5.18 15.94
N GLN A 94 1.84 6.24 16.73
CA GLN A 94 3.01 7.09 16.65
C GLN A 94 4.32 6.28 16.75
N ALA A 95 4.40 5.37 17.73
CA ALA A 95 5.56 4.52 17.90
C ALA A 95 5.77 3.57 16.71
N LEU A 96 4.70 2.97 16.19
CA LEU A 96 4.75 2.10 15.01
C LEU A 96 5.23 2.88 13.78
N CYS A 97 4.66 4.05 13.49
CA CYS A 97 5.07 4.91 12.39
C CYS A 97 6.54 5.33 12.50
N ALA A 98 6.99 5.78 13.66
CA ALA A 98 8.39 6.11 13.89
C ALA A 98 9.33 4.90 13.68
N ALA A 99 8.86 3.68 13.95
CA ALA A 99 9.61 2.46 13.66
C ALA A 99 9.63 2.11 12.17
N LEU A 100 8.52 2.32 11.45
CA LEU A 100 8.46 2.13 9.99
C LEU A 100 9.41 3.08 9.28
N ASP A 101 9.43 4.36 9.69
CA ASP A 101 10.28 5.40 9.12
C ASP A 101 11.77 5.07 9.31
N ALA A 102 12.12 4.47 10.44
CA ALA A 102 13.49 4.01 10.77
C ALA A 102 13.83 2.64 10.17
N SER A 103 12.83 1.85 9.77
CA SER A 103 13.04 0.56 9.11
C SER A 103 13.47 0.79 7.67
N ALA A 104 14.31 -0.08 7.09
CA ALA A 104 14.73 0.06 5.70
C ALA A 104 13.66 -0.42 4.70
N GLY A 105 12.42 0.06 4.86
CA GLY A 105 11.32 -0.26 3.96
C GLY A 105 11.01 -1.75 3.88
N THR A 106 11.14 -2.47 5.00
CA THR A 106 11.00 -3.93 4.98
C THR A 106 9.55 -4.37 5.03
N LEU A 107 8.72 -3.66 5.78
CA LEU A 107 7.29 -3.93 5.90
C LEU A 107 6.54 -3.35 4.71
N THR A 108 5.76 -4.21 4.04
CA THR A 108 4.98 -3.87 2.83
C THR A 108 3.49 -3.94 3.06
N ASN A 109 3.03 -4.69 4.07
CA ASN A 109 1.62 -4.86 4.39
C ASN A 109 1.38 -4.66 5.88
N LEU A 110 0.50 -3.71 6.20
CA LEU A 110 0.16 -3.37 7.58
C LEU A 110 -1.35 -3.28 7.77
N ASP A 111 -1.88 -4.10 8.67
CA ASP A 111 -3.28 -4.02 9.11
C ASP A 111 -3.37 -3.42 10.51
N LEU A 112 -3.99 -2.25 10.62
CA LEU A 112 -4.30 -1.56 11.87
C LEU A 112 -5.82 -1.44 12.09
N SER A 113 -6.63 -2.27 11.42
CA SER A 113 -8.09 -2.17 11.47
C SER A 113 -8.66 -2.39 12.88
N TYR A 114 -9.82 -1.82 13.18
CA TYR A 114 -10.53 -2.01 14.45
C TYR A 114 -9.67 -1.67 15.68
N ASN A 115 -8.99 -0.53 15.64
CA ASN A 115 -8.24 0.03 16.75
C ASN A 115 -8.85 1.41 17.11
N GLY A 116 -8.15 2.19 17.95
CA GLY A 116 -8.55 3.53 18.37
C GLY A 116 -7.60 4.60 17.84
N ILE A 117 -7.19 4.53 16.57
CA ILE A 117 -6.18 5.44 16.00
C ILE A 117 -6.64 6.90 16.08
N MET A 118 -7.94 7.16 15.86
CA MET A 118 -8.54 8.50 15.84
C MET A 118 -7.88 9.44 14.80
N SER A 119 -8.32 10.70 14.75
CA SER A 119 -7.73 11.71 13.86
C SER A 119 -6.25 11.94 14.13
N ASP A 120 -5.84 11.95 15.40
CA ASP A 120 -4.48 12.26 15.82
C ASP A 120 -3.50 11.17 15.40
N GLY A 121 -3.88 9.90 15.56
CA GLY A 121 -3.08 8.79 15.08
C GLY A 121 -2.99 8.76 13.55
N ALA A 122 -4.03 9.20 12.84
CA ALA A 122 -4.03 9.29 11.38
C ALA A 122 -2.96 10.26 10.86
N GLN A 123 -2.67 11.33 11.62
CA GLN A 123 -1.61 12.28 11.26
C GLN A 123 -0.22 11.61 11.27
N TYR A 124 0.04 10.71 12.22
CA TYR A 124 1.28 9.94 12.25
C TYR A 124 1.38 8.94 11.10
N VAL A 125 0.26 8.27 10.75
CA VAL A 125 0.20 7.40 9.56
C VAL A 125 0.51 8.21 8.31
N ALA A 126 -0.11 9.38 8.15
CA ALA A 126 0.13 10.28 7.03
C ALA A 126 1.59 10.78 6.96
N GLN A 127 2.19 11.09 8.11
CA GLN A 127 3.60 11.50 8.19
C GLN A 127 4.54 10.39 7.74
N SER A 128 4.25 9.14 8.15
CA SER A 128 5.03 7.98 7.75
C SER A 128 4.88 7.66 6.26
N LEU A 129 3.67 7.77 5.71
CA LEU A 129 3.44 7.60 4.26
C LEU A 129 4.15 8.67 3.42
N ARG A 130 4.39 9.87 3.95
CA ARG A 130 5.19 10.91 3.26
C ARG A 130 6.68 10.59 3.22
N GLN A 131 7.18 9.68 4.05
CA GLN A 131 8.61 9.35 4.05
C GLN A 131 9.00 8.62 2.75
N PRO A 132 10.07 9.04 2.07
CA PRO A 132 10.56 8.36 0.87
C PRO A 132 10.97 6.90 1.11
N SER A 133 11.35 6.55 2.36
CA SER A 133 11.72 5.20 2.77
C SER A 133 10.52 4.26 2.94
N SER A 134 9.28 4.79 2.90
CA SER A 134 8.08 4.00 3.09
C SER A 134 7.87 3.04 1.92
N ALA A 135 7.92 1.74 2.21
CA ALA A 135 7.71 0.66 1.25
C ALA A 135 6.31 0.02 1.35
N LEU A 136 5.39 0.66 2.08
CA LEU A 136 4.04 0.13 2.25
C LEU A 136 3.32 0.06 0.91
N ARG A 137 2.91 -1.16 0.55
CA ARG A 137 2.07 -1.43 -0.63
C ARG A 137 0.60 -1.64 -0.25
N TRP A 138 0.35 -2.06 0.98
CA TRP A 138 -0.96 -2.37 1.50
C TRP A 138 -1.13 -1.81 2.91
N LEU A 139 -2.16 -1.00 3.10
CA LEU A 139 -2.50 -0.42 4.39
C LEU A 139 -4.00 -0.53 4.64
N SER A 140 -4.37 -1.05 5.80
CA SER A 140 -5.73 -0.93 6.31
C SER A 140 -5.76 -0.19 7.63
N VAL A 141 -6.55 0.88 7.67
CA VAL A 141 -6.92 1.61 8.88
C VAL A 141 -8.44 1.60 9.06
N ARG A 142 -9.11 0.55 8.58
CA ARG A 142 -10.56 0.37 8.69
C ARG A 142 -11.04 0.48 10.15
N HIS A 143 -12.17 1.13 10.38
CA HIS A 143 -12.81 1.16 11.71
C HIS A 143 -11.89 1.67 12.83
N ASN A 144 -11.45 2.92 12.70
CA ASN A 144 -10.53 3.60 13.60
C ASN A 144 -10.97 5.01 14.01
N ALA A 145 -12.21 5.38 13.69
CA ALA A 145 -12.78 6.69 14.03
C ALA A 145 -11.90 7.89 13.59
N LEU A 146 -11.33 7.81 12.37
CA LEU A 146 -10.42 8.85 11.87
C LEU A 146 -11.14 10.19 11.64
N GLY A 147 -12.42 10.15 11.26
CA GLY A 147 -13.20 11.31 10.84
C GLY A 147 -12.63 11.97 9.58
N ASP A 148 -13.26 13.06 9.14
CA ASP A 148 -12.81 13.80 7.95
C ASP A 148 -11.38 14.36 8.10
N ALA A 149 -10.99 14.77 9.31
CA ALA A 149 -9.66 15.33 9.58
C ALA A 149 -8.55 14.28 9.42
N GLY A 150 -8.74 13.08 9.97
CA GLY A 150 -7.78 11.99 9.83
C GLY A 150 -7.71 11.47 8.39
N ILE A 151 -8.86 11.36 7.71
CA ILE A 151 -8.93 10.98 6.29
C ILE A 151 -8.21 12.01 5.42
N THR A 152 -8.43 13.31 5.66
CA THR A 152 -7.75 14.38 4.92
C THR A 152 -6.23 14.28 5.10
N SER A 153 -5.76 14.04 6.32
CA SER A 153 -4.33 13.86 6.59
C SER A 153 -3.73 12.72 5.78
N ILE A 154 -4.40 11.55 5.75
CA ILE A 154 -3.95 10.40 4.96
C ILE A 154 -4.02 10.70 3.47
N ALA A 155 -5.12 11.27 2.98
CA ALA A 155 -5.27 11.63 1.56
C ALA A 155 -4.16 12.59 1.10
N ASP A 156 -3.83 13.59 1.91
CA ASP A 156 -2.77 14.55 1.60
C ASP A 156 -1.39 13.88 1.49
N SER A 157 -1.14 12.78 2.22
CA SER A 157 0.10 12.02 2.11
C SER A 157 0.23 11.23 0.80
N LEU A 158 -0.89 10.86 0.16
CA LEU A 158 -0.89 10.02 -1.04
C LEU A 158 -0.37 10.74 -2.29
N HIS A 159 -0.39 12.07 -2.32
CA HIS A 159 0.08 12.87 -3.45
C HIS A 159 1.50 12.50 -3.90
N ASN A 160 2.39 12.24 -2.94
CA ASN A 160 3.80 11.97 -3.19
C ASN A 160 4.19 10.52 -2.91
N HIS A 161 3.29 9.72 -2.33
CA HIS A 161 3.58 8.34 -2.00
C HIS A 161 3.57 7.47 -3.27
N ARG A 162 4.61 6.63 -3.43
CA ARG A 162 4.90 5.96 -4.71
C ARG A 162 4.82 4.43 -4.68
N THR A 163 4.44 3.83 -3.55
CA THR A 163 4.46 2.35 -3.40
C THR A 163 3.13 1.77 -2.98
N LEU A 164 2.26 2.52 -2.30
CA LEU A 164 0.94 2.07 -1.89
C LEU A 164 0.04 1.79 -3.09
N VAL A 165 -0.45 0.55 -3.15
CA VAL A 165 -1.34 0.00 -4.18
C VAL A 165 -2.74 -0.22 -3.63
N PHE A 166 -2.87 -0.51 -2.33
CA PHE A 166 -4.15 -0.69 -1.67
C PHE A 166 -4.25 0.11 -0.37
N LEU A 167 -5.38 0.81 -0.21
CA LEU A 167 -5.71 1.55 0.99
C LEU A 167 -7.16 1.29 1.43
N ASN A 168 -7.33 0.83 2.67
CA ASN A 168 -8.66 0.68 3.27
C ASN A 168 -8.93 1.77 4.33
N LEU A 169 -9.88 2.65 4.01
CA LEU A 169 -10.41 3.72 4.85
C LEU A 169 -11.86 3.46 5.28
N SER A 170 -12.40 2.26 5.08
CA SER A 170 -13.79 1.94 5.41
C SER A 170 -14.10 2.11 6.90
N ARG A 171 -15.36 2.38 7.24
CA ARG A 171 -15.83 2.52 8.64
C ARG A 171 -15.11 3.59 9.45
N ASN A 172 -14.76 4.73 8.86
CA ASN A 172 -14.00 5.78 9.54
C ASN A 172 -14.76 7.09 9.74
N GLN A 173 -16.09 7.06 9.64
CA GLN A 173 -16.95 8.24 9.84
C GLN A 173 -16.58 9.38 8.86
N MET A 174 -16.12 9.01 7.66
CA MET A 174 -15.84 9.96 6.59
C MET A 174 -17.16 10.49 6.02
N THR A 175 -17.25 11.80 5.82
CA THR A 175 -18.36 12.44 5.10
C THR A 175 -17.92 12.84 3.69
N TRP A 176 -18.78 13.57 2.97
CA TRP A 176 -18.41 14.21 1.70
C TRP A 176 -17.16 15.10 1.79
N ARG A 177 -16.79 15.63 2.96
CA ARG A 177 -15.59 16.46 3.14
C ARG A 177 -14.31 15.65 3.03
N GLY A 178 -14.22 14.51 3.71
CA GLY A 178 -13.11 13.58 3.55
C GLY A 178 -13.08 12.95 2.15
N ALA A 179 -14.25 12.64 1.57
CA ALA A 179 -14.34 12.16 0.18
C ALA A 179 -13.76 13.18 -0.83
N ARG A 180 -13.96 14.48 -0.61
CA ARG A 180 -13.35 15.55 -1.41
C ARG A 180 -11.82 15.55 -1.29
N ALA A 181 -11.27 15.31 -0.10
CA ALA A 181 -9.82 15.22 0.10
C ALA A 181 -9.24 13.99 -0.63
N VAL A 182 -9.90 12.84 -0.50
CA VAL A 182 -9.54 11.62 -1.26
C VAL A 182 -9.58 11.88 -2.77
N SER A 183 -10.65 12.52 -3.27
CA SER A 183 -10.78 12.86 -4.69
C SER A 183 -9.58 13.65 -5.22
N ARG A 184 -9.15 14.70 -4.49
CA ARG A 184 -7.96 15.51 -4.85
C ARG A 184 -6.67 14.69 -4.85
N ALA A 185 -6.53 13.79 -3.87
CA ALA A 185 -5.36 12.93 -3.79
C ALA A 185 -5.27 11.95 -4.97
N LEU A 186 -6.41 11.35 -5.37
CA LEU A 186 -6.50 10.40 -6.49
C LEU A 186 -6.17 11.05 -7.85
N GLN A 187 -6.45 12.34 -8.04
CA GLN A 187 -6.08 13.04 -9.29
C GLN A 187 -4.57 13.07 -9.56
N ARG A 188 -3.77 13.01 -8.50
CA ARG A 188 -2.30 13.16 -8.58
C ARG A 188 -1.57 11.87 -8.27
N ASN A 189 -2.17 10.98 -7.48
CA ASN A 189 -1.58 9.69 -7.17
C ASN A 189 -1.60 8.78 -8.41
N GLN A 190 -0.48 8.10 -8.64
CA GLN A 190 -0.25 7.27 -9.83
C GLN A 190 0.08 5.80 -9.49
N THR A 191 -0.24 5.37 -8.26
CA THR A 191 0.20 4.05 -7.75
C THR A 191 -0.90 3.28 -7.04
N LEU A 192 -1.90 3.98 -6.50
CA LEU A 192 -3.00 3.37 -5.78
C LEU A 192 -3.96 2.75 -6.79
N ASP A 193 -4.01 1.41 -6.81
CA ASP A 193 -4.91 0.65 -7.68
C ASP A 193 -6.29 0.52 -7.05
N VAL A 194 -6.38 0.35 -5.74
CA VAL A 194 -7.65 0.06 -5.06
C VAL A 194 -7.80 0.87 -3.78
N ILE A 195 -8.96 1.51 -3.63
CA ILE A 195 -9.34 2.22 -2.41
C ILE A 195 -10.69 1.73 -1.91
N ASP A 196 -10.73 1.38 -0.62
CA ASP A 196 -11.96 1.00 0.07
C ASP A 196 -12.44 2.13 0.98
N LEU A 197 -13.56 2.74 0.59
CA LEU A 197 -14.24 3.83 1.27
C LEU A 197 -15.57 3.38 1.90
N SER A 198 -15.87 2.08 1.90
CA SER A 198 -17.15 1.53 2.31
C SER A 198 -17.53 1.86 3.75
N ASP A 199 -18.82 1.72 4.09
CA ASP A 199 -19.35 1.98 5.44
C ASP A 199 -18.97 3.37 5.98
N ASN A 200 -19.04 4.41 5.15
CA ASN A 200 -18.83 5.81 5.55
C ASN A 200 -20.06 6.65 5.18
N ASP A 201 -20.16 7.90 5.62
CA ASP A 201 -21.31 8.77 5.32
C ASP A 201 -21.06 9.68 4.10
N ILE A 202 -20.64 9.09 2.99
CA ILE A 202 -20.16 9.83 1.81
C ILE A 202 -21.30 10.56 1.10
N ARG A 203 -22.45 9.89 0.94
CA ARG A 203 -23.66 10.38 0.27
C ARG A 203 -23.39 10.83 -1.18
N GLU A 204 -24.44 11.31 -1.84
CA GLU A 204 -24.42 11.70 -3.26
C GLU A 204 -23.40 12.81 -3.53
N ARG A 205 -23.30 13.79 -2.62
CA ARG A 205 -22.33 14.88 -2.74
C ARG A 205 -20.89 14.37 -2.76
N GLY A 206 -20.55 13.43 -1.88
CA GLY A 206 -19.21 12.86 -1.82
C GLY A 206 -18.92 11.95 -3.02
N ALA A 207 -19.89 11.14 -3.44
CA ALA A 207 -19.79 10.34 -4.65
C ALA A 207 -19.52 11.20 -5.88
N ALA A 208 -20.23 12.33 -6.05
CA ALA A 208 -20.00 13.26 -7.14
C ALA A 208 -18.58 13.89 -7.13
N GLN A 209 -18.00 14.13 -5.95
CA GLN A 209 -16.61 14.61 -5.86
C GLN A 209 -15.62 13.54 -6.32
N ILE A 210 -15.82 12.28 -5.93
CA ILE A 210 -14.98 11.17 -6.36
C ILE A 210 -15.15 10.94 -7.86
N ALA A 211 -16.38 10.85 -8.35
CA ALA A 211 -16.68 10.64 -9.77
C ALA A 211 -15.93 11.63 -10.69
N ARG A 212 -15.90 12.91 -10.32
CA ARG A 212 -15.22 13.97 -11.10
C ARG A 212 -13.71 13.80 -11.20
N CYS A 213 -13.05 13.03 -10.33
CA CYS A 213 -11.62 12.77 -10.45
C CYS A 213 -11.27 11.45 -11.14
N LEU A 214 -12.24 10.56 -11.35
CA LEU A 214 -11.99 9.26 -11.97
C LEU A 214 -11.47 9.37 -13.42
N PRO A 215 -11.94 10.32 -14.25
CA PRO A 215 -11.33 10.57 -15.56
C PRO A 215 -9.88 11.03 -15.38
N GLY A 216 -8.93 10.19 -15.77
CA GLY A 216 -7.49 10.46 -15.67
C GLY A 216 -6.83 10.07 -14.34
N ALA A 217 -7.57 9.52 -13.38
CA ALA A 217 -6.96 8.91 -12.19
C ALA A 217 -6.42 7.51 -12.50
N HIS A 218 -5.35 7.10 -11.78
CA HIS A 218 -4.76 5.76 -11.91
C HIS A 218 -5.63 4.64 -11.30
N ILE A 219 -6.54 5.00 -10.40
CA ILE A 219 -7.33 4.05 -9.61
C ILE A 219 -8.10 3.06 -10.51
N LYS A 220 -7.99 1.77 -10.20
CA LYS A 220 -8.65 0.67 -10.92
C LYS A 220 -9.85 0.12 -10.17
N GLY A 221 -9.86 0.22 -8.84
CA GLY A 221 -10.91 -0.33 -7.98
C GLY A 221 -11.40 0.71 -6.96
N LEU A 222 -12.70 0.97 -6.96
CA LEU A 222 -13.36 1.83 -5.98
C LEU A 222 -14.41 1.02 -5.22
N LEU A 223 -14.21 0.83 -3.91
CA LEU A 223 -15.22 0.21 -3.05
C LEU A 223 -15.90 1.31 -2.23
N ILE A 224 -17.20 1.49 -2.43
CA ILE A 224 -18.03 2.52 -1.80
C ILE A 224 -19.35 1.92 -1.29
N ALA A 225 -19.31 0.65 -0.87
CA ALA A 225 -20.45 -0.07 -0.33
C ALA A 225 -20.97 0.56 0.96
N ARG A 226 -22.28 0.49 1.21
CA ARG A 226 -22.93 0.99 2.44
C ARG A 226 -22.50 2.42 2.78
N SER A 227 -22.55 3.32 1.79
CA SER A 227 -22.07 4.71 1.92
C SER A 227 -23.19 5.76 1.81
N ALA A 228 -24.42 5.35 2.11
CA ALA A 228 -25.64 6.17 2.01
C ALA A 228 -25.84 6.80 0.62
N LEU A 229 -25.52 6.06 -0.44
CA LEU A 229 -25.81 6.46 -1.82
C LEU A 229 -27.21 5.99 -2.24
N HIS A 230 -27.89 6.81 -3.03
CA HIS A 230 -29.06 6.41 -3.80
C HIS A 230 -28.73 6.38 -5.29
N ASP A 231 -29.72 6.05 -6.13
CA ASP A 231 -29.57 5.88 -7.57
C ASP A 231 -28.80 7.01 -8.24
N ASP A 232 -29.12 8.28 -7.96
CA ASP A 232 -28.47 9.43 -8.59
C ASP A 232 -26.98 9.53 -8.23
N GLY A 233 -26.62 9.21 -6.98
CA GLY A 233 -25.23 9.14 -6.56
C GLY A 233 -24.44 8.05 -7.30
N VAL A 234 -25.09 6.90 -7.54
CA VAL A 234 -24.48 5.80 -8.31
C VAL A 234 -24.43 6.10 -9.80
N ARG A 235 -25.45 6.73 -10.39
CA ARG A 235 -25.45 7.15 -11.81
C ARG A 235 -24.26 8.03 -12.12
N VAL A 236 -24.00 9.05 -11.29
CA VAL A 236 -22.85 9.94 -11.48
C VAL A 236 -21.51 9.19 -11.40
N LEU A 237 -21.40 8.18 -10.52
CA LEU A 237 -20.22 7.32 -10.48
C LEU A 237 -20.10 6.48 -11.76
N LEU A 238 -21.18 5.88 -12.23
CA LEU A 238 -21.19 5.06 -13.44
C LEU A 238 -20.83 5.87 -14.70
N GLU A 239 -21.38 7.08 -14.84
CA GLU A 239 -21.09 7.98 -15.97
C GLU A 239 -19.60 8.33 -16.09
N LEU A 240 -18.89 8.45 -14.96
CA LEU A 240 -17.51 8.93 -14.91
C LEU A 240 -16.49 7.86 -14.51
N SER A 241 -16.90 6.60 -14.39
CA SER A 241 -16.05 5.48 -13.94
C SER A 241 -15.50 4.60 -15.07
N ALA A 242 -15.46 5.09 -16.31
CA ALA A 242 -14.95 4.33 -17.45
C ALA A 242 -13.50 3.81 -17.27
N SER A 243 -12.71 4.43 -16.38
CA SER A 243 -11.35 4.00 -16.01
C SER A 243 -11.31 2.87 -14.98
N LEU A 244 -12.41 2.60 -14.27
CA LEU A 244 -12.46 1.57 -13.24
C LEU A 244 -12.63 0.18 -13.85
N THR A 245 -11.90 -0.77 -13.29
CA THR A 245 -12.06 -2.21 -13.53
C THR A 245 -12.97 -2.87 -12.49
N SER A 246 -13.16 -2.23 -11.33
CA SER A 246 -14.02 -2.71 -10.27
C SER A 246 -14.67 -1.57 -9.51
N LEU A 247 -15.98 -1.70 -9.29
CA LEU A 247 -16.78 -0.76 -8.53
C LEU A 247 -17.73 -1.55 -7.63
N ASP A 248 -17.60 -1.37 -6.31
CA ASP A 248 -18.54 -1.93 -5.35
C ASP A 248 -19.42 -0.83 -4.76
N VAL A 249 -20.70 -0.83 -5.13
CA VAL A 249 -21.74 0.05 -4.58
C VAL A 249 -22.77 -0.72 -3.74
N SER A 250 -22.45 -1.95 -3.30
CA SER A 250 -23.37 -2.83 -2.59
C SER A 250 -23.84 -2.24 -1.25
N GLY A 251 -25.05 -2.61 -0.82
CA GLY A 251 -25.62 -2.14 0.46
C GLY A 251 -25.89 -0.63 0.54
N ASN A 252 -25.93 0.06 -0.60
CA ASN A 252 -26.49 1.40 -0.73
C ASN A 252 -28.01 1.34 -0.96
N GLY A 253 -28.70 2.48 -0.88
CA GLY A 253 -30.15 2.60 -1.05
C GLY A 253 -30.57 2.58 -2.53
N LEU A 254 -30.25 1.49 -3.23
CA LEU A 254 -30.43 1.36 -4.67
C LEU A 254 -31.77 0.72 -5.03
N THR A 255 -32.45 1.28 -6.04
CA THR A 255 -33.67 0.69 -6.60
C THR A 255 -33.36 -0.44 -7.59
N ARG A 256 -34.40 -1.15 -8.05
CA ARG A 256 -34.23 -2.22 -9.05
C ARG A 256 -33.74 -1.69 -10.40
N ASP A 257 -34.05 -0.45 -10.74
CA ASP A 257 -33.74 0.13 -12.05
C ASP A 257 -32.23 0.30 -12.23
N ILE A 258 -31.56 0.91 -11.24
CA ILE A 258 -30.11 1.10 -11.27
C ILE A 258 -29.33 -0.23 -11.15
N LEU A 259 -29.91 -1.25 -10.52
CA LEU A 259 -29.31 -2.60 -10.48
C LEU A 259 -29.28 -3.24 -11.87
N GLY A 260 -30.23 -2.91 -12.74
CA GLY A 260 -30.20 -3.31 -14.16
C GLY A 260 -29.02 -2.68 -14.90
N ASP A 261 -28.77 -1.39 -14.67
CA ASP A 261 -27.63 -0.67 -15.25
C ASP A 261 -26.30 -1.23 -14.73
N LEU A 262 -26.18 -1.51 -13.43
CA LEU A 262 -24.96 -2.11 -12.85
C LEU A 262 -24.62 -3.48 -13.45
N ARG A 263 -25.62 -4.31 -13.75
CA ARG A 263 -25.42 -5.61 -14.41
C ARG A 263 -24.91 -5.48 -15.84
N ARG A 264 -25.21 -4.37 -16.53
CA ARG A 264 -24.74 -4.10 -17.89
C ARG A 264 -23.29 -3.66 -17.94
N VAL A 265 -22.78 -3.02 -16.89
CA VAL A 265 -21.39 -2.50 -16.84
C VAL A 265 -20.37 -3.59 -16.49
N GLN A 266 -20.79 -4.82 -16.15
CA GLN A 266 -19.91 -5.99 -15.92
C GLN A 266 -18.70 -5.74 -14.97
N LEU A 267 -18.80 -4.79 -14.03
CA LEU A 267 -17.74 -4.58 -13.06
C LEU A 267 -17.86 -5.68 -11.99
N PRO A 268 -16.86 -6.56 -11.83
CA PRO A 268 -16.90 -7.54 -10.75
C PRO A 268 -16.91 -6.81 -9.40
N ILE A 269 -17.85 -7.19 -8.55
CA ILE A 269 -17.89 -6.80 -7.13
C ILE A 269 -16.74 -7.54 -6.47
N LEU A 270 -15.61 -6.87 -6.29
CA LEU A 270 -14.38 -7.51 -5.81
C LEU A 270 -14.18 -7.25 -4.33
N LYS A 271 -14.07 -8.32 -3.56
CA LYS A 271 -13.59 -8.29 -2.19
C LYS A 271 -12.06 -8.33 -2.21
N ALA A 272 -11.41 -7.28 -1.72
CA ALA A 272 -9.98 -7.29 -1.52
C ALA A 272 -9.63 -8.33 -0.42
N THR A 273 -8.91 -9.36 -0.80
CA THR A 273 -8.38 -10.41 0.07
C THR A 273 -6.86 -10.40 -0.02
N ILE A 274 -6.18 -10.70 1.09
CA ILE A 274 -4.71 -10.73 1.11
C ILE A 274 -4.27 -12.18 0.98
N VAL A 275 -3.69 -12.53 -0.16
CA VAL A 275 -2.95 -13.78 -0.35
C VAL A 275 -1.47 -13.41 -0.39
N ASP A 276 -0.66 -13.85 0.57
CA ASP A 276 0.81 -13.69 0.56
C ASP A 276 1.36 -12.27 0.31
N GLY A 277 0.71 -11.24 0.88
CA GLY A 277 1.17 -9.84 0.75
C GLY A 277 0.80 -9.18 -0.59
N HIS A 278 0.04 -9.90 -1.41
CA HIS A 278 -0.50 -9.50 -2.69
C HIS A 278 -1.98 -9.14 -2.50
N VAL A 279 -2.44 -8.07 -3.16
CA VAL A 279 -3.86 -7.74 -3.20
C VAL A 279 -4.47 -8.75 -4.16
N ALA A 280 -5.29 -9.64 -3.65
CA ALA A 280 -6.11 -10.51 -4.46
C ALA A 280 -7.53 -9.96 -4.46
N MET A 281 -8.01 -9.57 -5.63
CA MET A 281 -9.40 -9.17 -5.80
C MET A 281 -10.20 -10.44 -6.11
N CYS A 282 -11.10 -10.86 -5.21
CA CYS A 282 -11.97 -12.01 -5.44
C CYS A 282 -13.41 -11.53 -5.68
N GLY A 283 -13.99 -11.87 -6.84
CA GLY A 283 -15.43 -11.81 -7.05
C GLY A 283 -16.12 -12.97 -6.34
N ASP A 284 -17.40 -12.85 -6.00
CA ASP A 284 -18.17 -13.96 -5.43
C ASP A 284 -18.17 -15.15 -6.42
N GLY A 285 -17.38 -16.19 -6.13
CA GLY A 285 -17.35 -17.45 -6.88
C GLY A 285 -16.28 -17.60 -7.98
N GLU A 286 -15.42 -16.61 -8.21
CA GLU A 286 -14.36 -16.68 -9.24
C GLU A 286 -12.95 -16.93 -8.67
N ARG A 287 -12.05 -17.48 -9.52
CA ARG A 287 -10.65 -17.73 -9.16
C ARG A 287 -9.90 -16.42 -8.89
N VAL A 288 -9.13 -16.42 -7.80
CA VAL A 288 -8.21 -15.39 -7.34
C VAL A 288 -7.40 -14.77 -8.50
N VAL A 289 -7.62 -13.49 -8.81
CA VAL A 289 -6.76 -12.74 -9.73
C VAL A 289 -5.73 -11.96 -8.90
N ASP A 290 -4.46 -12.34 -9.04
CA ASP A 290 -3.33 -11.63 -8.44
C ASP A 290 -3.09 -10.33 -9.22
N VAL A 291 -3.64 -9.22 -8.72
CA VAL A 291 -3.47 -7.89 -9.34
C VAL A 291 -2.10 -7.27 -9.06
N SER A 292 -1.23 -7.98 -8.34
CA SER A 292 0.13 -7.54 -7.99
C SER A 292 1.22 -8.17 -8.82
N LYS A 293 0.88 -9.01 -9.82
CA LYS A 293 1.85 -9.36 -10.86
C LYS A 293 2.18 -8.11 -11.70
N PRO A 294 3.45 -7.69 -11.78
CA PRO A 294 3.83 -6.75 -12.82
C PRO A 294 3.50 -7.40 -14.18
N ALA A 295 3.09 -6.59 -15.16
CA ALA A 295 3.11 -7.03 -16.55
C ALA A 295 4.51 -7.61 -16.83
N PRO A 296 4.64 -8.77 -17.51
CA PRO A 296 5.94 -9.31 -17.86
C PRO A 296 6.72 -8.20 -18.55
N LEU A 297 7.92 -7.90 -18.03
CA LEU A 297 8.82 -6.95 -18.65
C LEU A 297 8.96 -7.36 -20.13
N PRO A 298 8.90 -6.40 -21.08
CA PRO A 298 9.23 -6.72 -22.46
C PRO A 298 10.59 -7.41 -22.46
N PRO A 299 10.77 -8.51 -23.24
CA PRO A 299 12.03 -9.21 -23.26
C PRO A 299 13.14 -8.21 -23.50
N VAL A 300 14.13 -8.21 -22.61
CA VAL A 300 15.36 -7.44 -22.81
C VAL A 300 15.97 -8.04 -24.06
N GLU A 301 15.76 -7.39 -25.21
CA GLU A 301 16.52 -7.69 -26.41
C GLU A 301 17.98 -7.54 -25.99
N ALA A 302 18.69 -8.67 -25.96
CA ALA A 302 20.10 -8.68 -25.77
C ALA A 302 20.66 -7.73 -26.83
N VAL A 303 21.23 -6.60 -26.38
CA VAL A 303 22.11 -5.79 -27.21
C VAL A 303 23.30 -6.68 -27.51
N GLN A 304 23.16 -7.49 -28.56
CA GLN A 304 24.26 -8.18 -29.18
C GLN A 304 25.21 -7.07 -29.62
N SER A 305 26.37 -7.04 -28.98
CA SER A 305 27.53 -6.28 -29.40
C SER A 305 27.73 -6.49 -30.89
N ARG A 306 27.31 -5.51 -31.71
CA ARG A 306 27.68 -5.46 -33.12
C ARG A 306 29.18 -5.21 -33.17
N GLN A 307 29.93 -6.29 -33.39
CA GLN A 307 31.31 -6.17 -33.89
C GLN A 307 31.27 -5.48 -35.25
N PRO A 308 32.23 -4.59 -35.55
CA PRO A 308 32.31 -3.97 -36.87
C PRO A 308 32.77 -5.04 -37.87
N THR A 309 31.90 -5.36 -38.82
CA THR A 309 32.26 -6.15 -40.00
C THR A 309 33.15 -5.32 -40.90
N SER A 310 34.37 -5.80 -41.10
CA SER A 310 35.33 -5.32 -42.09
C SER A 310 34.79 -5.58 -43.50
N ASP A 311 34.56 -4.53 -44.28
CA ASP A 311 34.41 -4.62 -45.73
C ASP A 311 35.71 -4.19 -46.42
N PRO A 312 36.36 -5.06 -47.21
CA PRO A 312 37.47 -4.70 -48.07
C PRO A 312 36.98 -4.57 -49.51
N SER A 313 36.97 -3.34 -50.03
CA SER A 313 37.27 -2.99 -51.44
C SER A 313 36.53 -1.72 -51.84
N LEU A 314 37.30 -0.65 -52.10
CA LEU A 314 37.20 0.15 -53.32
C LEU A 314 38.38 1.13 -53.34
N SER A 315 38.96 1.22 -54.52
CA SER A 315 40.29 1.70 -54.83
C SER A 315 40.32 3.15 -55.35
N THR A 316 41.51 3.75 -55.33
CA THR A 316 42.01 4.91 -56.13
C THR A 316 41.39 6.27 -55.81
N SER A 317 42.12 7.36 -55.55
CA SER A 317 43.20 7.95 -56.36
C SER A 317 43.82 9.17 -55.64
N SER A 318 45.11 9.45 -55.95
CA SER A 318 45.87 10.74 -55.98
C SER A 318 45.37 11.96 -55.16
N SER A 319 46.17 12.81 -54.50
CA SER A 319 47.56 13.25 -54.69
C SER A 319 47.93 14.28 -53.61
N SER A 320 49.18 14.27 -53.17
CA SER A 320 50.09 15.39 -52.82
C SER A 320 49.53 16.73 -52.28
N ILE A 321 50.08 17.24 -51.17
CA ILE A 321 50.90 18.48 -51.10
C ILE A 321 51.35 18.83 -49.64
N LYS A 322 52.68 18.86 -49.48
CA LYS A 322 53.60 19.76 -48.72
C LYS A 322 53.41 20.13 -47.23
N ARG A 323 54.34 19.56 -46.45
CA ARG A 323 55.33 20.16 -45.49
C ARG A 323 55.40 21.69 -45.29
N ALA A 324 55.83 22.01 -44.05
CA ALA A 324 56.57 23.19 -43.51
C ALA A 324 55.71 24.31 -42.90
N GLY A 325 56.03 24.92 -41.75
CA GLY A 325 57.16 24.76 -40.84
C GLY A 325 57.03 25.67 -39.59
N ARG A 326 57.54 25.18 -38.46
CA ARG A 326 58.53 25.79 -37.55
C ARG A 326 58.37 27.24 -37.00
N VAL A 327 58.49 27.30 -35.66
CA VAL A 327 59.17 28.28 -34.77
C VAL A 327 58.36 29.39 -34.07
N ALA A 328 58.31 29.23 -32.74
CA ALA A 328 58.48 30.15 -31.60
C ALA A 328 58.31 31.67 -31.77
N SER A 329 57.63 32.31 -30.81
CA SER A 329 58.28 33.01 -29.67
C SER A 329 57.27 33.93 -28.95
N HIS A 330 57.17 33.79 -27.62
CA HIS A 330 56.80 34.87 -26.69
C HIS A 330 57.75 36.08 -26.87
N PRO A 331 57.40 37.33 -26.50
CA PRO A 331 56.99 37.67 -25.13
C PRO A 331 56.13 38.95 -24.91
N THR A 332 55.96 39.25 -23.62
CA THR A 332 55.80 40.56 -22.94
C THR A 332 54.44 41.23 -22.76
N ARG A 333 54.25 41.59 -21.48
CA ARG A 333 53.22 42.38 -20.78
C ARG A 333 53.21 43.87 -21.16
N HIS A 334 52.18 44.54 -20.62
CA HIS A 334 51.85 45.97 -20.50
C HIS A 334 50.82 46.38 -21.56
N VAL A 335 49.64 46.87 -21.21
CA VAL A 335 49.21 47.72 -20.07
C VAL A 335 47.92 47.19 -19.45
#